data_AF-X1CEJ0-F1
#
_entry.id   AF-X1CEJ0-F1
#
_cell.length_a   1.000
_cell.length_b   1.000
_cell.length_c   1.000
_cell.angle_alpha   90.00
_cell.angle_beta   90.00
_cell.angle_gamma   90.00
#
_symmetry.space_group_name_H-M   'P 1'
#
loop_
_entity.id
_entity.type
_entity.pdbx_description
1 polymer ?
#
loop_
_entity_poly.entity_id
_entity_poly.type
_entity_poly.pdbx_seq_one_letter_code
_entity_poly.pdbx_strand_id
1 'polypeptide(L)' 'EMAKEETNETIDKLIAYWQLHRHFDANIAELARYARVSRDTVYRWLNKKAQPREQKVKLIQEWLSQKKLQE' A
#
# COMPACT_ATOMS: atom_id res chain seq x y z
N GLU A 1 -8.91 -7.97 17.93
CA GLU A 1 -8.35 -6.66 17.53
C GLU A 1 -7.08 -6.73 16.68
N MET A 2 -6.29 -7.81 16.76
CA MET A 2 -5.02 -8.00 16.02
C MET A 2 -5.06 -7.68 14.51
N ALA A 3 -6.12 -8.03 13.78
CA ALA A 3 -6.22 -7.78 12.34
C ALA A 3 -6.29 -6.29 11.96
N LYS A 4 -6.80 -5.44 12.88
CA LYS A 4 -6.92 -4.00 12.64
C LYS A 4 -5.57 -3.30 12.86
N GLU A 5 -4.80 -3.77 13.83
CA GLU A 5 -3.43 -3.29 14.08
C GLU A 5 -2.50 -3.61 12.91
N GLU A 6 -2.55 -4.85 12.41
CA GLU A 6 -1.76 -5.27 11.24
C GLU A 6 -2.10 -4.44 9.98
N THR A 7 -3.40 -4.15 9.79
CA THR A 7 -3.86 -3.31 8.68
C THR A 7 -3.28 -1.90 8.77
N ASN A 8 -3.34 -1.29 9.97
CA ASN A 8 -2.80 0.05 10.18
C ASN A 8 -1.28 0.09 9.99
N GLU A 9 -0.54 -0.88 10.54
CA GLU A 9 0.91 -0.99 10.40
C GLU A 9 1.32 -1.12 8.93
N THR A 10 0.59 -1.93 8.16
CA THR A 10 0.84 -2.10 6.73
C THR A 10 0.63 -0.80 5.97
N ILE A 11 -0.45 -0.06 6.29
CA ILE A 11 -0.70 1.26 5.68
C ILE A 11 0.40 2.27 6.06
N ASP A 12 0.87 2.26 7.30
CA ASP A 12 1.94 3.16 7.74
C ASP A 12 3.28 2.85 7.04
N LYS A 13 3.62 1.56 6.87
CA LYS A 13 4.80 1.14 6.08
C LYS A 13 4.68 1.60 4.62
N LEU A 14 3.48 1.48 4.07
CA LEU A 14 3.21 1.91 2.70
C LEU A 14 3.36 3.44 2.57
N ILE A 15 2.87 4.23 3.54
CA ILE A 15 3.09 5.69 3.66
C ILE A 15 4.57 6.04 3.76
N ALA A 16 5.33 5.34 4.60
CA ALA A 16 6.76 5.56 4.72
C ALA A 16 7.48 5.29 3.39
N TYR A 17 7.18 4.16 2.73
CA TYR A 17 7.71 3.85 1.39
C TYR A 17 7.38 4.99 0.41
N TRP A 18 6.14 5.46 0.40
CA TRP A 18 5.72 6.55 -0.49
C TRP A 18 6.43 7.89 -0.23
N GLN A 19 6.77 8.20 1.02
CA GLN A 19 7.51 9.43 1.36
C GLN A 19 8.99 9.37 0.91
N LEU A 20 9.58 8.17 0.88
CA LEU A 20 10.97 7.96 0.48
C LEU A 20 11.14 7.94 -1.05
N HIS A 21 10.20 7.34 -1.77
CA HIS A 21 10.31 7.17 -3.21
C HIS A 21 9.62 8.30 -3.99
N ARG A 22 10.41 9.18 -4.60
CA ARG A 22 9.97 10.34 -5.41
C ARG A 22 9.14 10.00 -6.66
N HIS A 23 8.92 8.72 -6.98
CA HIS A 23 8.12 8.23 -8.11
C HIS A 23 6.66 7.97 -7.71
N PHE A 24 5.99 9.00 -7.19
CA PHE A 24 4.67 8.90 -6.58
C PHE A 24 3.61 8.29 -7.50
N ASP A 25 3.41 8.84 -8.70
CA ASP A 25 2.38 8.35 -9.62
C ASP A 25 2.67 6.96 -10.20
N ALA A 26 3.94 6.63 -10.45
CA ALA A 26 4.32 5.34 -11.00
C ALA A 26 4.09 4.20 -9.99
N ASN A 27 4.49 4.41 -8.74
CA ASN A 27 4.29 3.44 -7.66
C ASN A 27 2.80 3.23 -7.35
N ILE A 28 1.99 4.30 -7.36
CA ILE A 28 0.54 4.20 -7.19
C ILE A 28 -0.10 3.43 -8.35
N ALA A 29 0.29 3.72 -9.59
CA ALA A 29 -0.23 3.02 -10.75
C ALA A 29 0.19 1.53 -10.77
N GLU A 30 1.39 1.21 -10.30
CA GLU A 30 1.87 -0.16 -10.17
C GLU A 30 1.11 -0.93 -9.09
N LEU A 31 1.01 -0.38 -7.87
CA LEU A 31 0.26 -1.01 -6.78
C LEU A 31 -1.22 -1.17 -7.12
N ALA A 32 -1.83 -0.17 -7.76
CA ALA A 32 -3.22 -0.25 -8.20
C ALA A 32 -3.44 -1.42 -9.17
N ARG A 33 -2.52 -1.62 -10.13
CA ARG A 33 -2.54 -2.77 -11.05
C ARG A 33 -2.33 -4.09 -10.31
N TYR A 34 -1.32 -4.16 -9.44
CA TYR A 34 -1.00 -5.35 -8.66
C TYR A 34 -2.18 -5.79 -7.79
N ALA A 35 -2.76 -4.86 -7.04
CA ALA A 35 -3.89 -5.10 -6.16
C ALA A 35 -5.24 -5.14 -6.89
N ARG A 36 -5.29 -4.94 -8.21
CA ARG A 36 -6.52 -4.88 -9.03
C ARG A 36 -7.57 -3.91 -8.46
N VAL A 37 -7.16 -2.69 -8.17
CA VAL A 37 -8.01 -1.59 -7.69
C VAL A 37 -7.76 -0.33 -8.52
N SER A 38 -8.60 0.69 -8.37
CA SER A 38 -8.34 2.00 -8.98
C SER A 38 -7.19 2.72 -8.27
N ARG A 39 -6.51 3.64 -8.98
CA ARG A 39 -5.52 4.53 -8.34
C ARG A 39 -6.15 5.35 -7.21
N ASP A 40 -7.40 5.81 -7.39
CA ASP A 40 -8.17 6.51 -6.35
C ASP A 40 -8.30 5.69 -5.06
N THR A 41 -8.50 4.38 -5.17
CA THR A 41 -8.56 3.49 -4.01
C THR A 41 -7.24 3.50 -3.23
N VAL A 42 -6.11 3.45 -3.94
CA VAL A 42 -4.77 3.53 -3.35
C VAL A 42 -4.55 4.90 -2.70
N TYR A 43 -4.96 6.00 -3.36
CA TYR A 43 -4.93 7.35 -2.77
C TYR A 43 -5.74 7.45 -1.48
N ARG A 44 -6.90 6.78 -1.39
CA ARG A 44 -7.70 6.79 -0.15
C ARG A 44 -7.01 6.02 0.97
N TRP A 45 -6.33 4.92 0.67
CA TRP A 45 -5.52 4.19 1.66
C TRP A 45 -4.35 5.04 2.16
N LEU A 46 -3.62 5.66 1.24
CA LEU A 46 -2.57 6.66 1.47
C LEU A 46 -2.98 7.75 2.47
N ASN A 47 -4.16 8.31 2.25
CA ASN A 47 -4.68 9.43 3.04
C ASN A 47 -5.47 8.96 4.27
N LYS A 48 -5.42 7.66 4.61
CA LYS A 48 -6.21 7.03 5.69
C LYS A 48 -7.72 7.31 5.60
N LYS A 49 -8.23 7.63 4.40
CA LYS A 49 -9.65 7.88 4.10
C LYS A 49 -10.44 6.59 3.90
N ALA A 50 -9.75 5.49 3.63
CA ALA A 50 -10.34 4.16 3.56
C ALA A 50 -9.34 3.13 4.10
N GLN A 51 -9.85 2.05 4.70
CA GLN A 51 -9.02 0.91 5.06
C GLN A 51 -9.13 -0.19 4.00
N PRO A 52 -8.01 -0.79 3.56
CA PRO A 52 -8.04 -1.96 2.71
C PRO A 52 -8.70 -3.15 3.43
N ARG A 53 -9.32 -4.04 2.66
CA ARG A 53 -9.76 -5.35 3.17
C ARG A 53 -8.53 -6.23 3.42
N GLU A 54 -8.64 -7.22 4.29
CA GLU A 54 -7.53 -8.13 4.65
C GLU A 54 -6.80 -8.72 3.44
N GLN A 55 -7.53 -9.16 2.40
CA GLN A 55 -6.92 -9.67 1.17
C GLN A 55 -6.03 -8.62 0.46
N LYS A 56 -6.42 -7.35 0.51
CA LYS A 56 -5.64 -6.25 -0.08
C LYS A 56 -4.45 -5.88 0.80
N VAL A 57 -4.56 -6.01 2.12
CA VAL A 57 -3.43 -5.85 3.06
C VAL A 57 -2.31 -6.83 2.72
N LYS A 58 -2.63 -8.11 2.52
CA LYS A 58 -1.65 -9.14 2.14
C LYS A 58 -0.94 -8.80 0.82
N LEU A 59 -1.68 -8.34 -0.19
CA LEU A 59 -1.11 -7.91 -1.48
C LEU A 59 -0.20 -6.69 -1.32
N ILE A 60 -0.54 -5.74 -0.45
CA ILE A 60 0.29 -4.57 -0.15
C ILE A 60 1.60 -5.01 0.52
N GLN A 61 1.53 -5.90 1.51
CA GLN A 61 2.71 -6.43 2.20
C GLN A 61 3.64 -7.14 1.23
N GLU A 62 3.10 -7.99 0.35
CA GLU A 62 3.88 -8.69 -0.67
C GLU A 62 4.54 -7.72 -1.65
N TRP A 63 3.78 -6.72 -2.14
CA TRP A 63 4.31 -5.69 -3.03
C TRP A 63 5.45 -4.90 -2.37
N LEU A 64 5.30 -4.49 -1.11
CA LEU A 64 6.36 -3.82 -0.35
C LEU A 64 7.60 -4.69 -0.17
N SER A 65 7.42 -5.99 0.09
CA SER A 65 8.53 -6.95 0.19
C SER A 65 9.28 -7.09 -1.13
N GLN A 66 8.57 -7.13 -2.28
CA GLN A 66 9.20 -7.16 -3.61
C GLN A 66 10.01 -5.89 -3.89
N LYS A 67 9.53 -4.71 -3.45
CA LYS A 67 10.26 -3.45 -3.63
C LYS A 67 11.53 -3.36 -2.80
N LYS A 68 11.51 -3.82 -1.55
CA LYS A 68 12.72 -3.89 -0.71
C LYS A 68 13.81 -4.81 -1.28
N LEU A 69 13.45 -5.81 -2.07
CA LEU A 69 14.41 -6.72 -2.72
C LEU A 69 15.04 -6.12 -3.99
N GLN A 70 14.49 -5.00 -4.50
CA GLN A 70 14.96 -4.33 -5.72
C GLN A 70 15.79 -3.08 -5.44
N GLU A 71 15.84 -2.62 -4.19
CA GLU A 71 16.73 -1.55 -3.69
C GLU A 71 18.09 -2.11 -3.25
#